data_AF-C0W7R9-F1
#
_entry.id   AF-C0W7R9-F1
#
_cell.length_a   1.000
_cell.length_b   1.000
_cell.length_c   1.000
_cell.angle_alpha   90.00
_cell.angle_beta   90.00
_cell.angle_gamma   90.00
#
_symmetry.space_group_name_H-M   'P 1'
#
loop_
_entity.id
_entity.type
_entity.pdbx_description
1 polymer ?
#
loop_
_entity_poly.entity_id
_entity_poly.type
_entity_poly.pdbx_seq_one_letter_code
_entity_poly.pdbx_strand_id
1 'polypeptide(L)'
;MARPSAADRLLRLLALPAWVAARPGVTVREAAEHFEVSEETIIRDVEALWVSGPRDAMPDELVDFDALELEEGRLRLTTSLGLDTPLRLTSQEALALQLSLRVLADLLQGDPQAASQ
;
A
#
# COMPACT_ATOMS: atom_id res chain seq x y z
N MET A 1 8.34 19.68 -3.13
CA MET A 1 8.77 18.35 -2.70
C MET A 1 8.94 17.48 -3.93
N ALA A 2 9.99 16.65 -4.01
CA ALA A 2 10.16 15.72 -5.13
C ALA A 2 8.99 14.72 -5.16
N ARG A 3 8.50 14.34 -6.34
CA ARG A 3 7.51 13.26 -6.44
C ARG A 3 8.16 11.96 -5.98
N PRO A 4 7.55 11.19 -5.06
CA PRO A 4 8.09 9.90 -4.67
C PRO A 4 8.23 8.99 -5.88
N SER A 5 9.27 8.18 -5.92
CA SER A 5 9.48 7.26 -7.04
C SER A 5 8.37 6.20 -7.05
N ALA A 6 8.16 5.56 -8.20
CA ALA A 6 7.22 4.44 -8.31
C ALA A 6 7.58 3.29 -7.35
N ALA A 7 8.87 3.07 -7.08
CA ALA A 7 9.34 2.11 -6.09
C ALA A 7 8.94 2.52 -4.66
N ASP A 8 9.09 3.80 -4.30
CA ASP A 8 8.68 4.30 -2.98
C ASP A 8 7.17 4.17 -2.76
N ARG A 9 6.37 4.43 -3.81
CA ARG A 9 4.92 4.22 -3.77
C ARG A 9 4.58 2.74 -3.58
N LEU A 10 5.22 1.83 -4.29
CA LEU A 10 4.98 0.40 -4.13
C LEU A 10 5.29 -0.07 -2.70
N LEU A 11 6.43 0.33 -2.16
CA LEU A 11 6.80 0.00 -0.78
C LEU A 11 5.77 0.52 0.22
N ARG A 12 5.25 1.74 0.01
CA ARG A 12 4.20 2.31 0.86
C ARG A 12 2.88 1.54 0.75
N LEU A 13 2.43 1.18 -0.46
CA LEU A 13 1.22 0.37 -0.66
C LEU A 13 1.31 -0.99 0.03
N LEU A 14 2.49 -1.61 0.05
CA LEU A 14 2.72 -2.88 0.75
C LEU A 14 2.77 -2.71 2.27
N ALA A 15 3.29 -1.59 2.77
CA ALA A 15 3.46 -1.34 4.20
C ALA A 15 2.21 -0.77 4.89
N LEU A 16 1.38 -0.01 4.17
CA LEU A 16 0.24 0.72 4.72
C LEU A 16 -0.77 -0.17 5.43
N PRO A 17 -1.23 -1.32 4.86
CA PRO A 17 -2.18 -2.20 5.55
C PRO A 17 -1.65 -2.73 6.88
N ALA A 18 -0.41 -3.25 6.91
CA ALA A 18 0.22 -3.72 8.15
C ALA A 18 0.40 -2.61 9.18
N TRP A 19 0.75 -1.41 8.73
CA TRP A 19 0.95 -0.28 9.62
C TRP A 19 -0.35 0.19 10.27
N VAL A 20 -1.45 0.26 9.50
CA VAL A 20 -2.80 0.61 9.98
C VAL A 20 -3.39 -0.50 10.86
N ALA A 21 -3.20 -1.78 10.49
CA ALA A 21 -3.68 -2.91 11.30
C ALA A 21 -3.09 -2.89 12.72
N ALA A 22 -1.83 -2.48 12.86
CA ALA A 22 -1.19 -2.30 14.16
C ALA A 22 -1.65 -1.04 14.93
N ARG A 23 -2.40 -0.13 14.28
CA ARG A 23 -2.85 1.17 14.84
C ARG A 23 -4.29 1.49 14.42
N PRO A 24 -5.30 0.72 14.84
CA PRO A 24 -6.69 0.99 14.46
C PRO A 24 -7.14 2.38 14.90
N GLY A 25 -7.72 3.17 13.99
CA GLY A 25 -8.19 4.52 14.26
C GLY A 25 -7.12 5.62 14.18
N VAL A 26 -5.92 5.29 13.65
CA VAL A 26 -4.88 6.29 13.36
C VAL A 26 -5.38 7.30 12.33
N THR A 27 -4.98 8.56 12.45
CA THR A 27 -5.42 9.60 11.51
C THR A 27 -4.68 9.52 10.18
N VAL A 28 -5.32 9.98 9.10
CA VAL A 28 -4.69 10.13 7.78
C VAL A 28 -3.44 11.03 7.87
N ARG A 29 -3.49 12.08 8.71
CA ARG A 29 -2.36 12.96 9.00
C ARG A 29 -1.18 12.21 9.63
N GLU A 30 -1.41 11.38 10.64
CA GLU A 30 -0.35 10.60 11.28
C GLU A 30 0.27 9.59 10.30
N ALA A 31 -0.53 9.00 9.40
CA ALA A 31 -0.01 8.16 8.33
C ALA A 31 0.85 8.96 7.35
N ALA A 32 0.39 10.13 6.92
CA ALA A 32 1.12 11.01 6.02
C ALA A 32 2.47 11.45 6.62
N GLU A 33 2.49 11.80 7.90
CA GLU A 33 3.71 12.10 8.66
C GLU A 33 4.65 10.88 8.73
N HIS A 34 4.12 9.68 8.98
CA HIS A 34 4.92 8.46 9.07
C HIS A 34 5.58 8.07 7.74
N PHE A 35 4.84 8.19 6.64
CA PHE A 35 5.31 7.81 5.30
C PHE A 35 5.94 8.97 4.52
N GLU A 36 6.08 10.15 5.15
CA GLU A 36 6.68 11.35 4.58
C GLU A 36 6.04 11.79 3.24
N VAL A 37 4.71 11.69 3.16
CA VAL A 37 3.90 12.08 1.99
C VAL A 37 2.76 13.02 2.38
N SER A 38 1.97 13.49 1.41
CA SER A 38 0.76 14.27 1.71
C SER A 38 -0.40 13.37 2.15
N GLU A 39 -1.34 13.92 2.90
CA GLU A 39 -2.61 13.24 3.26
C GLU A 39 -3.37 12.78 2.01
N GLU A 40 -3.42 13.61 0.96
CA GLU A 40 -4.01 13.25 -0.34
C GLU A 40 -3.35 12.01 -0.96
N THR A 41 -2.03 11.85 -0.78
CA THR A 41 -1.32 10.66 -1.26
C THR A 41 -1.75 9.41 -0.51
N ILE A 42 -1.92 9.51 0.82
CA ILE A 42 -2.43 8.40 1.64
C ILE A 42 -3.84 8.01 1.20
N ILE A 43 -4.73 8.98 1.00
CA ILE A 43 -6.10 8.72 0.52
C ILE A 43 -6.08 8.00 -0.82
N ARG A 44 -5.29 8.47 -1.79
CA ARG A 44 -5.15 7.81 -3.10
C ARG A 44 -4.57 6.40 -3.02
N ASP A 45 -3.70 6.14 -2.05
CA ASP A 45 -3.15 4.80 -1.85
C ASP A 45 -4.18 3.87 -1.20
N VAL A 46 -5.02 4.36 -0.27
CA VAL A 46 -6.18 3.61 0.25
C VAL A 46 -7.18 3.29 -0.87
N GLU A 47 -7.50 4.26 -1.73
CA GLU A 47 -8.36 4.06 -2.89
C GLU A 47 -7.81 2.99 -3.86
N ALA A 48 -6.50 2.98 -4.07
CA ALA A 48 -5.86 1.96 -4.90
C ALA A 48 -5.91 0.56 -4.27
N LEU A 49 -5.80 0.47 -2.94
CA LEU A 49 -5.90 -0.80 -2.21
C LEU A 49 -7.32 -1.37 -2.24
N TRP A 50 -8.36 -0.53 -2.22
CA TRP A 50 -9.75 -0.99 -2.33
C TRP A 50 -10.05 -1.78 -3.60
N VAL A 51 -9.26 -1.58 -4.66
CA VAL A 51 -9.41 -2.28 -5.94
C VAL A 51 -8.27 -3.26 -6.21
N SER A 52 -7.40 -3.53 -5.23
CA SER A 52 -6.20 -4.35 -5.41
C SER A 52 -6.46 -5.86 -5.26
N GLY A 53 -7.45 -6.38 -5.99
CA GLY A 53 -7.76 -7.81 -6.05
C GLY A 53 -7.90 -8.34 -7.48
N PRO A 54 -8.17 -9.65 -7.64
CA PRO A 54 -8.48 -10.21 -8.95
C PRO A 54 -9.66 -9.48 -9.60
N ARG A 55 -9.69 -9.42 -10.94
CA ARG A 55 -10.71 -8.66 -11.69
C ARG A 55 -12.14 -9.11 -11.37
N ASP A 56 -12.30 -10.37 -11.01
CA ASP A 56 -13.54 -11.05 -10.65
C ASP A 56 -13.73 -11.22 -9.13
N ALA A 57 -12.90 -10.56 -8.31
CA ALA A 57 -12.99 -10.62 -6.86
C ALA A 57 -14.37 -10.14 -6.36
N MET A 58 -14.93 -10.87 -5.41
CA MET A 58 -16.05 -10.37 -4.62
C MET A 58 -15.57 -9.29 -3.63
N PRO A 59 -16.45 -8.39 -3.15
CA PRO A 59 -16.04 -7.32 -2.23
C PRO A 59 -15.31 -7.80 -0.97
N ASP A 60 -15.61 -9.00 -0.47
CA ASP A 60 -14.95 -9.64 0.69
C ASP A 60 -13.59 -10.26 0.36
N GLU A 61 -13.20 -10.28 -0.91
CA GLU A 61 -11.91 -10.76 -1.42
C GLU A 61 -10.95 -9.60 -1.76
N LEU A 62 -11.25 -8.38 -1.28
CA LEU A 62 -10.47 -7.17 -1.48
C LEU A 62 -9.83 -6.69 -0.16
N VAL A 63 -8.76 -5.89 -0.29
CA VAL A 63 -8.25 -5.12 0.85
C VAL A 63 -9.28 -4.03 1.15
N ASP A 64 -9.68 -3.90 2.41
CA ASP A 64 -10.79 -3.03 2.77
C ASP A 64 -10.52 -2.21 4.03
N PHE A 65 -11.01 -0.97 4.00
CA PHE A 65 -10.93 0.02 5.06
C PHE A 65 -12.35 0.51 5.41
N ASP A 66 -12.56 0.89 6.67
CA ASP A 66 -13.83 1.48 7.09
C ASP A 66 -14.03 2.86 6.46
N ALA A 67 -14.99 2.96 5.53
CA ALA A 67 -15.27 4.18 4.78
C ALA A 67 -15.79 5.33 5.66
N LEU A 68 -16.56 5.03 6.73
CA LEU A 68 -17.07 6.06 7.63
C LEU A 68 -15.95 6.64 8.48
N GLU A 69 -15.04 5.80 8.98
CA GLU A 69 -13.86 6.29 9.68
C GLU A 69 -12.94 7.10 8.75
N LEU A 70 -12.82 6.72 7.47
CA LEU A 70 -12.05 7.48 6.48
C LEU A 70 -12.64 8.87 6.21
N GLU A 71 -13.97 8.99 6.11
CA GLU A 71 -14.66 10.29 6.00
C GLU A 71 -14.38 11.20 7.21
N GLU A 72 -14.18 10.61 8.39
CA GLU A 72 -13.76 11.31 9.61
C GLU A 72 -12.23 11.52 9.71
N GLY A 73 -11.47 11.19 8.67
CA GLY A 73 -10.03 11.35 8.59
C GLY A 73 -9.23 10.30 9.38
N ARG A 74 -9.82 9.13 9.66
CA ARG A 74 -9.17 8.02 10.35
C ARG A 74 -9.06 6.78 9.47
N LEU A 75 -8.06 5.97 9.75
CA LEU A 75 -7.77 4.74 9.02
C LEU A 75 -8.06 3.56 9.94
N ARG A 76 -8.94 2.69 9.47
CA ARG A 76 -9.21 1.41 10.10
C ARG A 76 -9.32 0.35 9.04
N LEU A 77 -8.49 -0.68 9.17
CA LEU A 77 -8.52 -1.83 8.27
C LEU A 77 -9.65 -2.78 8.68
N THR A 78 -10.48 -3.17 7.72
CA THR A 78 -11.58 -4.13 7.89
C THR A 78 -11.16 -5.50 7.40
N THR A 79 -10.53 -5.56 6.22
CA THR A 79 -9.99 -6.79 5.61
C THR A 79 -8.60 -6.51 5.07
N SER A 80 -7.61 -7.34 5.44
CA SER A 80 -6.21 -7.15 5.04
C SER A 80 -5.76 -8.04 3.89
N LEU A 81 -6.49 -9.13 3.61
CA LEU A 81 -6.04 -10.24 2.77
C LEU A 81 -4.65 -10.79 3.13
N GLY A 82 -4.27 -10.72 4.41
CA GLY A 82 -2.97 -11.17 4.91
C GLY A 82 -1.84 -10.15 4.75
N LEU A 83 -2.09 -8.97 4.15
CA LEU A 83 -1.12 -7.87 4.05
C LEU A 83 -0.80 -7.20 5.39
N ASP A 84 -1.48 -7.59 6.46
CA ASP A 84 -1.24 -7.14 7.83
C ASP A 84 -0.25 -8.03 8.60
N THR A 85 0.13 -9.18 8.03
CA THR A 85 0.99 -10.14 8.71
C THR A 85 2.42 -10.12 8.14
N PRO A 86 3.46 -10.29 8.99
CA PRO A 86 4.82 -10.41 8.49
C PRO A 86 4.98 -11.62 7.56
N LEU A 87 5.49 -11.40 6.36
CA LEU A 87 5.82 -12.47 5.41
C LEU A 87 6.85 -13.42 6.03
N ARG A 88 6.48 -14.70 6.11
CA ARG A 88 7.40 -15.79 6.49
C ARG A 88 8.07 -16.32 5.23
N LEU A 89 9.23 -15.75 4.90
CA LEU A 89 10.03 -16.17 3.75
C LEU A 89 11.17 -17.07 4.18
N THR A 90 11.45 -18.09 3.38
CA THR A 90 12.74 -18.80 3.41
C THR A 90 13.85 -17.90 2.87
N SER A 91 15.11 -18.24 3.15
CA SER A 91 16.26 -17.48 2.63
C SER A 91 16.28 -17.41 1.10
N GLN A 92 15.84 -18.47 0.42
CA GLN A 92 15.79 -18.51 -1.03
C GLN A 92 14.69 -17.61 -1.59
N GLU A 93 13.50 -17.61 -0.98
CA GLU A 93 12.39 -16.72 -1.38
C GLU A 93 12.72 -15.26 -1.14
N ALA A 94 13.38 -14.93 -0.02
CA ALA A 94 13.82 -13.57 0.27
C ALA A 94 14.81 -13.06 -0.78
N LEU A 95 15.79 -13.89 -1.19
CA LEU A 95 16.74 -13.55 -2.25
C LEU A 95 16.04 -13.38 -3.61
N ALA A 96 15.13 -14.29 -3.96
CA ALA A 96 14.37 -14.21 -5.20
C ALA A 96 13.52 -12.93 -5.26
N LEU A 97 12.82 -12.60 -4.18
CA LEU A 97 12.01 -11.39 -4.09
C LEU A 97 12.88 -10.13 -4.18
N GLN A 98 14.02 -10.09 -3.50
CA GLN A 98 14.94 -8.96 -3.55
C GLN A 98 15.46 -8.70 -4.98
N LEU A 99 15.81 -9.76 -5.73
CA LEU A 99 16.25 -9.64 -7.11
C LEU A 99 15.11 -9.16 -8.02
N SER A 100 13.91 -9.72 -7.86
CA SER A 100 12.72 -9.29 -8.63
C SER A 100 12.36 -7.83 -8.38
N LEU A 101 12.42 -7.38 -7.12
CA LEU A 101 12.17 -5.97 -6.77
C LEU A 101 13.22 -5.03 -7.37
N ARG A 102 14.49 -5.47 -7.48
CA ARG A 102 15.54 -4.70 -8.15
C ARG A 102 15.21 -4.47 -9.62
N VAL A 103 14.84 -5.55 -10.32
CA VAL A 103 14.44 -5.50 -11.73
C VAL A 103 13.20 -4.62 -11.91
N LEU A 104 12.20 -4.78 -11.02
CA LEU A 104 10.97 -3.99 -11.07
C LEU A 104 11.24 -2.50 -10.86
N ALA A 105 12.13 -2.14 -9.93
CA ALA A 105 12.52 -0.75 -9.69
C ALA A 105 13.18 -0.13 -10.93
N ASP A 106 14.09 -0.87 -11.60
CA ASP A 106 14.73 -0.41 -12.84
C ASP A 106 13.71 -0.20 -13.96
N LEU A 107 12.73 -1.12 -14.10
CA LEU A 107 11.66 -1.01 -15.09
C LEU A 107 10.75 0.20 -14.84
N LEU A 108 10.34 0.42 -13.59
CA LEU A 108 9.45 1.51 -13.21
C LEU A 108 10.13 2.89 -13.28
N GLN A 109 11.46 2.96 -13.19
CA GLN A 109 12.21 4.19 -13.45
C GLN A 109 12.28 4.52 -14.95
N GLY A 110 12.20 3.51 -15.82
CA GLY A 110 12.22 3.67 -17.28
C GLY A 110 10.87 4.05 -17.91
N ASP A 111 9.76 3.92 -17.18
CA ASP A 111 8.40 4.14 -17.71
C ASP A 111 7.68 5.28 -16.96
N PRO A 112 7.78 6.54 -17.43
CA PRO A 112 7.08 7.67 -16.83
C PRO A 112 5.55 7.62 -17.02
N GLN A 113 5.00 6.67 -17.80
CA GLN A 113 3.57 6.57 -18.07
C GLN A 113 2.88 5.39 -17.37
N ALA A 114 3.60 4.34 -16.97
CA ALA A 114 3.03 3.18 -16.27
C ALA A 114 2.38 3.54 -14.91
N ALA A 115 2.84 4.58 -14.23
CA ALA A 115 2.30 4.99 -12.92
C ALA A 115 0.96 5.78 -13.01
N SER A 116 0.44 6.05 -14.22
CA SER A 116 -0.74 6.90 -14.44
C SER A 116 -1.94 6.20 -15.06
N GLN A 117 -1.92 4.87 -15.19
CA GLN A 117 -3.05 4.07 -15.72
C GLN A 117 -3.64 3.15 -14.65
#